data_AF-A0AAD3HTM8-F1
#
_entry.id   AF-A0AAD3HTM8-F1
#
_cell.length_a   1.000
_cell.length_b   1.000
_cell.length_c   1.000
_cell.angle_alpha   90.00
_cell.angle_beta   90.00
_cell.angle_gamma   90.00
#
_symmetry.space_group_name_H-M   'P 1'
#
loop_
_entity.id
_entity.type
_entity.pdbx_description
1 polymer ?
#
loop_
_entity_poly.entity_id
_entity_poly.type
_entity_poly.pdbx_seq_one_letter_code
_entity_poly.pdbx_strand_id
1 'polypeptide(L)'
;GEVDPPEGACILRVKVAGSDELMVKITALVRRLVWLRDERPDEKSLVFSQWPEALQIVERGLQLNGIRCVTLESGRRGRSAVKAFLNDDSCRVFLLSLRQGAAG
;
A
#
# COMPACT_ATOMS: atom_id res chain seq x y z
N GLY A 1 -22.25 -2.83 3.37
CA GLY A 1 -22.08 -3.71 2.21
C GLY A 1 -20.68 -3.55 1.72
N GLU A 2 -19.99 -4.63 1.41
CA GLU A 2 -18.71 -4.56 0.70
C GLU A 2 -18.97 -3.91 -0.65
N VAL A 3 -18.33 -2.76 -0.90
CA VAL A 3 -18.44 -2.08 -2.19
C VAL A 3 -17.65 -2.89 -3.20
N ASP A 4 -18.28 -3.24 -4.32
CA ASP A 4 -17.56 -3.92 -5.40
C ASP A 4 -16.36 -3.06 -5.82
N PRO A 5 -15.19 -3.68 -6.05
CA PRO A 5 -14.04 -2.96 -6.54
C PRO A 5 -14.41 -2.24 -7.85
N PRO A 6 -14.10 -0.95 -8.03
CA PRO A 6 -14.34 -0.22 -9.28
C PRO A 6 -13.70 -0.88 -10.51
N GLU A 7 -12.72 -1.75 -10.32
CA GLU A 7 -12.07 -2.56 -11.36
C GLU A 7 -12.94 -3.73 -11.85
N GLY A 8 -14.00 -4.08 -11.11
CA GLY A 8 -14.87 -5.22 -11.37
C GLY A 8 -14.27 -6.58 -10.98
N ALA A 9 -14.93 -7.66 -11.36
CA ALA A 9 -14.59 -9.02 -10.95
C ALA A 9 -13.22 -9.52 -11.47
N CYS A 10 -12.61 -8.84 -12.46
CA CYS A 10 -11.31 -9.22 -13.01
C CYS A 10 -10.20 -9.15 -11.95
N ILE A 11 -10.33 -8.26 -10.97
CA ILE A 11 -9.35 -8.08 -9.90
C ILE A 11 -9.17 -9.37 -9.11
N LEU A 12 -10.20 -10.21 -8.98
CA LEU A 12 -10.17 -11.48 -8.25
C LEU A 12 -9.19 -12.50 -8.86
N ARG A 13 -8.79 -12.32 -10.14
CA ARG A 13 -7.81 -13.18 -10.83
C ARG A 13 -6.37 -12.81 -10.50
N VAL A 14 -6.14 -11.64 -9.91
CA VAL A 14 -4.80 -11.19 -9.53
C VAL A 14 -4.29 -12.04 -8.38
N LYS A 15 -3.14 -12.67 -8.60
CA LYS A 15 -2.44 -13.49 -7.61
C LYS A 15 -1.69 -12.59 -6.65
N VAL A 16 -1.82 -12.89 -5.35
CA VAL A 16 -1.09 -12.21 -4.28
C VAL A 16 -0.15 -13.21 -3.65
N ALA A 17 1.16 -12.96 -3.74
CA ALA A 17 2.16 -13.74 -3.04
C ALA A 17 1.97 -13.62 -1.52
N GLY A 18 2.02 -14.74 -0.80
CA GLY A 18 1.82 -14.82 0.66
C GLY A 18 0.38 -14.56 1.12
N SER A 19 -0.62 -14.72 0.25
CA SER A 19 -2.02 -14.41 0.60
C SER A 19 -2.59 -15.20 1.78
N ASP A 20 -2.03 -16.37 2.06
CA ASP A 20 -2.36 -17.25 3.19
C ASP A 20 -1.81 -16.74 4.53
N GLU A 21 -0.77 -15.90 4.51
CA GLU A 21 -0.21 -15.22 5.69
C GLU A 21 -0.89 -13.88 5.98
N LEU A 22 -1.80 -13.43 5.10
CA LEU A 22 -2.44 -12.11 5.16
C LEU A 22 -3.91 -12.18 5.59
N MET A 23 -4.38 -11.17 6.32
CA MET A 23 -5.79 -11.00 6.66
C MET A 23 -6.62 -10.63 5.42
N VAL A 24 -7.88 -11.08 5.34
CA VAL A 24 -8.77 -10.88 4.16
C VAL A 24 -8.77 -9.45 3.62
N LYS A 25 -8.90 -8.44 4.48
CA LYS A 25 -8.89 -7.02 4.07
C LYS A 25 -7.54 -6.58 3.50
N ILE A 26 -6.44 -7.06 4.09
CA ILE A 26 -5.09 -6.77 3.61
C ILE A 26 -4.83 -7.50 2.30
N THR A 27 -5.28 -8.76 2.17
CA THR A 27 -5.19 -9.52 0.92
C THR A 27 -5.94 -8.81 -0.21
N ALA A 28 -7.15 -8.29 0.05
CA ALA A 28 -7.90 -7.52 -0.92
C ALA A 28 -7.19 -6.20 -1.31
N LEU A 29 -6.62 -5.49 -0.33
CA LEU A 29 -5.83 -4.28 -0.57
C LEU A 29 -4.58 -4.56 -1.42
N VAL A 30 -3.78 -5.56 -1.04
CA VAL A 30 -2.55 -5.94 -1.77
C VAL A 30 -2.92 -6.39 -3.18
N ARG A 31 -3.99 -7.17 -3.36
CA ARG A 31 -4.49 -7.56 -4.68
C ARG A 31 -4.77 -6.36 -5.57
N ARG A 32 -5.42 -5.33 -5.02
CA ARG A 32 -5.69 -4.09 -5.74
C ARG A 32 -4.40 -3.35 -6.09
N LEU A 33 -3.44 -3.28 -5.18
CA LEU A 33 -2.17 -2.59 -5.42
C LEU A 33 -1.31 -3.34 -6.46
N VAL A 34 -1.39 -4.67 -6.52
CA VAL A 34 -0.77 -5.48 -7.60
C VAL A 34 -1.44 -5.19 -8.93
N TRP A 35 -2.78 -5.13 -8.97
CA TRP A 35 -3.51 -4.76 -10.18
C TRP A 35 -3.12 -3.36 -10.69
N LEU A 36 -3.06 -2.36 -9.80
CA LEU A 36 -2.66 -1.00 -10.15
C LEU A 36 -1.23 -0.94 -10.69
N ARG A 37 -0.28 -1.69 -10.11
CA ARG A 37 1.09 -1.77 -10.61
C ARG A 37 1.14 -2.21 -12.09
N ASP A 38 0.29 -3.16 -12.48
CA ASP A 38 0.32 -3.77 -13.81
C ASP A 38 -0.50 -2.96 -14.84
N GLU A 39 -1.67 -2.47 -14.44
CA GLU A 39 -2.63 -1.82 -15.35
C GLU A 39 -2.53 -0.29 -15.36
N ARG A 40 -2.05 0.29 -14.26
CA ARG A 40 -1.97 1.75 -14.03
C ARG A 40 -0.61 2.13 -13.43
N PRO A 41 0.50 1.82 -14.12
CA PRO A 41 1.83 1.96 -13.54
C PRO A 41 2.11 3.39 -13.08
N ASP A 42 1.58 4.42 -13.74
CA ASP A 42 1.83 5.82 -13.37
C ASP A 42 1.09 6.30 -12.11
N GLU A 43 0.15 5.51 -11.59
CA GLU A 43 -0.60 5.85 -10.39
C GLU A 43 0.19 5.54 -9.11
N LYS A 44 0.05 6.43 -8.11
CA LYS A 44 0.59 6.25 -6.76
C LYS A 44 -0.55 6.15 -5.76
N SER A 45 -0.39 5.30 -4.76
CA SER A 45 -1.42 5.02 -3.76
C SER A 45 -1.02 5.48 -2.37
N LEU A 46 -1.97 6.01 -1.62
CA LEU A 46 -1.84 6.30 -0.20
C LEU A 46 -2.64 5.26 0.59
N VAL A 47 -2.03 4.63 1.58
CA VAL A 47 -2.69 3.66 2.47
C VAL A 47 -2.65 4.19 3.89
N PHE A 48 -3.83 4.41 4.46
CA PHE A 48 -3.97 4.94 5.81
C PHE A 48 -4.46 3.86 6.78
N SER A 49 -3.95 3.89 8.01
CA SER A 49 -4.46 3.03 9.09
C SER A 49 -4.29 3.68 10.46
N GLN A 50 -5.24 3.41 11.36
CA GLN A 50 -5.10 3.73 12.78
C GLN A 50 -4.23 2.71 13.54
N TRP A 51 -3.95 1.57 12.91
CA TRP A 51 -3.25 0.41 13.48
C TRP A 51 -1.88 0.27 12.79
N PRO A 52 -0.77 0.63 13.47
CA PRO A 52 0.57 0.48 12.93
C PRO A 52 0.92 -0.97 12.57
N GLU A 53 0.44 -1.93 13.34
CA GLU A 53 0.65 -3.37 13.11
C GLU A 53 0.05 -3.81 11.77
N ALA A 54 -1.12 -3.26 11.42
CA ALA A 54 -1.72 -3.52 10.10
C ALA A 54 -0.86 -2.95 8.96
N LEU A 55 -0.22 -1.79 9.14
CA LEU A 55 0.68 -1.23 8.14
C LEU A 55 1.94 -2.08 7.95
N GLN A 56 2.47 -2.70 9.01
CA GLN A 56 3.58 -3.63 8.91
C GLN A 56 3.21 -4.88 8.09
N ILE A 57 2.00 -5.42 8.29
CA ILE A 57 1.50 -6.55 7.51
C ILE A 57 1.28 -6.15 6.04
N VAL A 58 0.74 -4.95 5.78
CA VAL A 58 0.61 -4.40 4.43
C VAL A 58 1.99 -4.25 3.78
N GLU A 59 2.95 -3.63 4.45
CA GLU A 59 4.32 -3.46 3.96
C GLU A 59 4.94 -4.80 3.57
N ARG A 60 4.80 -5.83 4.41
CA ARG A 60 5.26 -7.19 4.10
C ARG A 60 4.58 -7.76 2.85
N GLY A 61 3.26 -7.63 2.75
CA GLY A 61 2.51 -8.06 1.58
C GLY A 61 2.96 -7.34 0.29
N LEU A 62 3.25 -6.04 0.36
CA LEU A 62 3.76 -5.28 -0.78
C LEU A 62 5.17 -5.73 -1.19
N GLN A 63 6.06 -5.95 -0.23
CA GLN A 63 7.42 -6.46 -0.49
C GLN A 63 7.40 -7.84 -1.17
N LEU A 64 6.57 -8.77 -0.71
CA LEU A 64 6.41 -10.10 -1.31
C LEU A 64 5.91 -10.04 -2.76
N ASN A 65 5.21 -8.96 -3.12
CA ASN A 65 4.67 -8.74 -4.46
C ASN A 65 5.50 -7.73 -5.28
N GLY A 66 6.72 -7.40 -4.84
CA GLY A 66 7.63 -6.51 -5.58
C GLY A 66 7.16 -5.07 -5.69
N ILE A 67 6.28 -4.61 -4.79
CA ILE A 67 5.79 -3.24 -4.75
C ILE A 67 6.63 -2.46 -3.74
N ARG A 68 7.40 -1.49 -4.23
CA ARG A 68 8.17 -0.57 -3.38
C ARG A 68 7.23 0.43 -2.72
N CYS A 69 7.37 0.55 -1.41
CA CYS A 69 6.61 1.47 -0.59
C CYS A 69 7.52 2.21 0.38
N VAL A 70 7.01 3.31 0.94
CA VAL A 70 7.63 4.03 2.04
C VAL A 70 6.59 4.26 3.13
N THR A 71 7.04 4.37 4.37
CA THR A 71 6.20 4.64 5.53
C THR A 71 6.52 6.02 6.09
N LEU A 72 5.50 6.76 6.53
CA LEU A 72 5.74 8.05 7.16
C LEU A 72 6.34 7.84 8.54
N GLU A 73 7.60 8.23 8.68
CA GLU A 73 8.33 8.30 9.94
C GLU A 73 8.40 9.74 10.46
N SER A 74 8.60 9.91 11.76
CA SER A 74 8.81 11.22 12.36
C SER A 74 10.20 11.81 12.01
N GLY A 75 10.30 13.14 11.99
CA GLY A 75 11.57 13.87 11.87
C GLY A 75 12.24 13.83 10.49
N ARG A 76 13.57 13.71 10.44
CA ARG A 76 14.35 13.75 9.17
C ARG A 76 13.99 12.61 8.22
N ARG A 77 13.66 11.43 8.75
CA ARG A 77 13.30 10.25 7.95
C ARG A 77 11.96 10.43 7.23
N GLY A 78 11.01 11.11 7.85
CA GLY A 78 9.73 11.49 7.20
C GLY A 78 9.93 12.34 5.95
N ARG A 79 10.78 13.37 6.02
CA ARG A 79 11.10 14.20 4.84
C ARG A 79 11.73 13.39 3.70
N SER A 80 12.59 12.43 4.03
CA SER A 80 13.17 11.52 3.03
C SER A 80 12.13 10.58 2.42
N ALA A 81 11.20 10.06 3.23
CA ALA A 81 10.10 9.22 2.75
C ALA A 81 9.19 9.97 1.78
N VAL A 82 8.79 11.20 2.12
CA VAL A 82 8.01 12.07 1.22
C VAL A 82 8.78 12.34 -0.08
N LYS A 83 10.07 12.67 0.01
CA LYS A 83 10.89 12.92 -1.18
C LYS A 83 11.01 11.69 -2.07
N ALA A 84 11.19 10.51 -1.48
CA ALA A 84 11.22 9.24 -2.20
C ALA A 84 9.88 8.97 -2.88
N PHE A 85 8.76 9.08 -2.15
CA PHE A 85 7.44 8.89 -2.73
C PHE A 85 7.14 9.84 -3.89
N LEU A 86 7.54 11.12 -3.80
CA LEU A 86 7.28 12.09 -4.86
C LEU A 86 8.18 11.90 -6.08
N ASN A 87 9.48 11.67 -5.90
CA ASN A 87 10.48 11.75 -6.97
C ASN A 87 10.98 10.39 -7.49
N ASP A 88 10.69 9.28 -6.81
CA ASP A 88 11.05 7.93 -7.25
C ASP A 88 9.83 7.27 -7.91
N ASP A 89 9.87 7.10 -9.23
CA ASP A 89 8.79 6.45 -9.96
C ASP A 89 8.67 4.96 -9.62
N SER A 90 9.72 4.32 -9.11
CA SER A 90 9.59 2.95 -8.62
C SER A 90 8.81 2.87 -7.31
N CYS A 91 8.68 3.97 -6.56
CA CYS A 91 7.95 4.02 -5.30
C CYS A 91 6.46 4.30 -5.54
N ARG A 92 5.62 3.26 -5.35
CA ARG A 92 4.20 3.31 -5.74
C ARG A 92 3.24 3.52 -4.56
N VAL A 93 3.65 3.20 -3.34
CA VAL A 93 2.76 3.24 -2.18
C VAL A 93 3.36 4.03 -1.02
N PHE A 94 2.55 4.87 -0.39
CA PHE A 94 2.89 5.56 0.85
C PHE A 94 1.98 5.07 1.99
N LEU A 95 2.59 4.48 3.02
CA LEU A 95 1.92 4.00 4.22
C LEU A 95 1.87 5.10 5.29
N LEU A 96 0.67 5.42 5.77
CA LEU A 96 0.38 6.55 6.64
C LEU A 96 -0.35 6.07 7.90
N SER A 97 0.30 6.21 9.05
CA SER A 97 -0.36 5.97 10.34
C SER A 97 -1.13 7.22 10.75
N LEU A 98 -2.44 7.10 10.96
CA LEU A 98 -3.29 8.21 11.43
C LEU A 98 -2.89 8.68 12.83
N ARG A 99 -2.23 7.84 13.63
CA ARG A 99 -1.66 8.23 14.94
C ARG A 99 -0.49 9.21 14.81
N GLN A 100 0.26 9.15 13.70
CA GLN A 100 1.39 10.05 13.43
C GLN A 100 1.01 11.23 12.53
N GLY A 101 -0.23 11.29 12.04
CA GLY A 101 -0.72 12.32 11.11
C GLY A 101 -1.22 13.62 11.75
N ALA A 102 -1.14 13.78 13.07
CA ALA A 102 -1.65 14.96 13.79
C ALA A 102 -0.63 16.12 13.92
N ALA A 103 0.32 16.23 12.98
CA ALA A 103 1.27 17.34 12.89
C ALA A 103 1.23 17.92 11.47
N GLY A 104 0.11 18.58 11.16
CA GLY A 104 -0.03 19.46 9.99
C GLY A 104 0.28 20.89 10.38
#